data_AF-A0ABD3J8S2-F1
#
_entry.id   AF-A0ABD3J8S2-F1
#
_cell.length_a   1.000
_cell.length_b   1.000
_cell.length_c   1.000
_cell.angle_alpha   90.00
_cell.angle_beta   90.00
_cell.angle_gamma   90.00
#
_symmetry.space_group_name_H-M   'P 1'
#
loop_
_entity.id
_entity.type
_entity.pdbx_description
1 polymer ?
#
loop_
_entity_poly.entity_id
_entity_poly.type
_entity_poly.pdbx_seq_one_letter_code
_entity_poly.pdbx_strand_id
1 'polypeptide(L)'
;MMIMGRRPPLPLFSCGLDLANLAVASGLLGRSWDAVSQLQGQVNAEQRHLSSPSSSSSSVVFEEFQHPEYTIVAFNALPIGISHLQEQSDLVPWSEIPRFHFLCSENIPSFSLNRAAISLFDSLCDEHELSVLNNCSGEIAESAKSTAYIITGHCLAGCVASLFTLWLLDSLDASTTIRPLCITFGSPLLGDNGFQRAVSQFSAWNSCFLHVVHKDDCFPRLWLRPHGEPSSYVPFGAFLLLLANRSSTESGRNQELRGFHYGSIIERLEGGSICKDPNSLAEDEPDSFKAGIIAQVTAVDLAQVQLSHWPWQQNVNAQMEKVSKSEEESATRIRAAARSNTSSKASDMERKILMVRLEWYKKAKASDGFGYYDSYESKPKEPDHRVVTYKETLKEYYVESGFRGSVIPNSWLYGGNTYRRMVEPLDIAEYYAKGNRNYLTEGRSKHYILLEKWLKENPQRPAPCNSVNSRREKAHVEEAVISGRLLKSGGPDLAVEREKLVEFEQYVMSLLERYAVSSEIFLEKSSYMKWWREYDEEILGKQMMGASHDSQLAQFMRNECYHQYASGSFTFDHSSW
;
A
#
# COMPACT_ATOMS: atom_id res chain seq x y z
N MET A 1 -25.35 -12.83 -34.93
CA MET A 1 -24.65 -11.55 -34.67
C MET A 1 -25.43 -10.83 -33.57
N MET A 2 -25.14 -11.13 -32.30
CA MET A 2 -25.77 -10.43 -31.17
C MET A 2 -25.09 -9.07 -31.02
N ILE A 3 -25.83 -8.00 -31.30
CA ILE A 3 -25.40 -6.64 -31.00
C ILE A 3 -25.43 -6.54 -29.47
N MET A 4 -24.26 -6.63 -28.84
CA MET A 4 -24.04 -6.22 -27.45
C MET A 4 -24.33 -4.72 -27.38
N GLY A 5 -25.58 -4.36 -27.10
CA GLY A 5 -25.97 -2.98 -26.81
C GLY A 5 -25.09 -2.47 -25.68
N ARG A 6 -24.33 -1.40 -25.94
CA ARG A 6 -23.61 -0.67 -24.89
C ARG A 6 -24.65 -0.30 -23.84
N ARG A 7 -24.55 -0.90 -22.64
CA ARG A 7 -25.36 -0.45 -21.50
C ARG A 7 -25.11 1.07 -21.34
N PRO A 8 -26.16 1.90 -21.24
CA PRO A 8 -25.96 3.32 -20.96
C PRO A 8 -25.14 3.47 -19.67
N PRO A 9 -24.23 4.47 -19.59
CA PRO A 9 -23.46 4.70 -18.38
C PRO A 9 -24.43 4.86 -17.21
N LEU A 10 -24.10 4.23 -16.07
CA LEU A 10 -24.88 4.38 -14.85
C LEU A 10 -24.99 5.88 -14.50
N PRO A 11 -26.18 6.37 -14.13
CA PRO A 11 -26.37 7.77 -13.75
C PRO A 11 -25.40 8.14 -12.62
N LEU A 12 -24.87 9.37 -12.67
CA LEU A 12 -24.12 9.95 -11.57
C LEU A 12 -25.13 10.52 -10.56
N PHE A 13 -24.80 10.48 -9.27
CA PHE A 13 -25.63 11.06 -8.22
C PHE A 13 -24.75 11.92 -7.33
N SER A 14 -25.18 13.15 -7.05
CA SER A 14 -24.54 13.98 -6.03
C SER A 14 -25.09 13.56 -4.67
N CYS A 15 -24.21 13.07 -3.79
CA CYS A 15 -24.56 12.60 -2.44
C CYS A 15 -24.02 13.52 -1.34
N GLY A 16 -23.45 14.68 -1.71
CA GLY A 16 -22.81 15.61 -0.77
C GLY A 16 -23.74 16.04 0.37
N LEU A 17 -25.00 16.34 0.06
CA LEU A 17 -26.00 16.74 1.07
C LEU A 17 -26.37 15.59 2.03
N ASP A 18 -26.53 14.37 1.52
CA ASP A 18 -26.83 13.20 2.34
C ASP A 18 -25.66 12.85 3.28
N LEU A 19 -24.44 12.92 2.75
CA LEU A 19 -23.21 12.71 3.52
C LEU A 19 -23.02 13.79 4.59
N ALA A 20 -23.32 15.06 4.27
CA ALA A 20 -23.29 16.15 5.24
C ALA A 20 -24.31 15.94 6.36
N ASN A 21 -25.54 15.55 6.01
CA ASN A 21 -26.59 15.25 6.98
C ASN A 21 -26.21 14.05 7.87
N LEU A 22 -25.60 13.01 7.29
CA LEU A 22 -25.07 11.89 8.05
C LEU A 22 -23.98 12.31 9.03
N ALA A 23 -23.03 13.15 8.58
CA ALA A 23 -21.95 13.65 9.43
C ALA A 23 -22.50 14.43 10.63
N VAL A 24 -23.49 15.31 10.42
CA VAL A 24 -24.17 16.05 11.48
C VAL A 24 -24.95 15.10 12.40
N ALA A 25 -25.82 14.24 11.84
CA ALA A 25 -26.68 13.36 12.63
C ALA A 25 -25.91 12.28 13.43
N SER A 26 -24.67 11.99 13.07
CA SER A 26 -23.81 11.04 13.79
C SER A 26 -23.43 11.49 15.21
N GLY A 27 -23.50 12.80 15.49
CA GLY A 27 -23.00 13.41 16.72
C GLY A 27 -21.47 13.39 16.86
N LEU A 28 -20.73 12.96 15.82
CA LEU A 28 -19.27 12.91 15.85
C LEU A 28 -18.65 14.30 15.80
N LEU A 29 -19.30 15.26 15.12
CA LEU A 29 -18.86 16.64 15.07
C LEU A 29 -18.93 17.29 16.45
N GLY A 30 -20.07 17.16 17.14
CA GLY A 30 -20.25 17.66 18.51
C GLY A 30 -19.22 17.07 19.47
N ARG A 31 -19.12 15.73 19.53
CA ARG A 31 -18.17 15.05 20.43
C ARG A 31 -16.70 15.41 20.15
N SER A 32 -16.32 15.58 18.89
CA SER A 32 -14.96 16.01 18.53
C SER A 32 -14.70 17.46 18.94
N TRP A 33 -15.68 18.35 18.75
CA TRP A 33 -15.57 19.74 19.18
C TRP A 33 -15.55 19.88 20.71
N ASP A 34 -16.31 19.06 21.43
CA ASP A 34 -16.32 19.03 22.89
C ASP A 34 -14.94 18.65 23.44
N ALA A 35 -14.29 17.64 22.86
CA ALA A 35 -12.93 17.25 23.23
C ALA A 35 -11.92 18.39 23.02
N VAL A 36 -12.00 19.07 21.87
CA VAL A 36 -11.17 20.27 21.58
C VAL A 36 -11.44 21.38 22.58
N SER A 37 -12.71 21.66 22.89
CA SER A 37 -13.13 22.75 23.78
C SER A 37 -12.70 22.48 25.23
N GLN A 38 -12.78 21.22 25.68
CA GLN A 38 -12.32 20.80 27.00
C GLN A 38 -10.81 20.98 27.14
N LEU A 39 -10.02 20.48 26.18
CA LEU A 39 -8.56 20.62 26.20
C LEU A 39 -8.12 22.10 26.17
N GLN A 40 -8.77 22.92 25.34
CA GLN A 40 -8.54 24.37 25.34
C GLN A 40 -8.88 25.02 26.69
N GLY A 41 -9.96 24.59 27.34
CA GLY A 41 -10.36 25.06 28.66
C GLY A 41 -9.31 24.79 29.74
N GLN A 42 -8.75 23.57 29.76
CA GLN A 42 -7.70 23.15 30.68
C GLN A 42 -6.42 23.97 30.51
N VAL A 43 -5.90 24.05 29.27
CA VAL A 43 -4.68 24.81 28.94
C VAL A 43 -4.82 26.29 29.30
N ASN A 44 -5.99 26.89 29.04
CA ASN A 44 -6.28 28.27 29.41
C ASN A 44 -6.36 28.48 30.93
N ALA A 45 -6.78 27.49 31.71
CA ALA A 45 -6.82 27.56 33.17
C ALA A 45 -5.40 27.51 33.75
N GLU A 46 -4.57 26.59 33.28
CA GLU A 46 -3.17 26.44 33.70
C GLU A 46 -2.34 27.69 33.43
N GLN A 47 -2.52 28.32 32.27
CA GLN A 47 -1.83 29.57 31.90
C GLN A 47 -2.21 30.75 32.80
N ARG A 48 -3.45 30.80 33.33
CA ARG A 48 -3.87 31.86 34.26
C ARG A 48 -3.23 31.72 35.65
N HIS A 49 -2.77 30.53 36.00
CA HIS A 49 -2.12 30.27 37.30
C HIS A 49 -0.60 30.51 37.27
N LEU A 50 0.02 30.56 36.09
CA LEU A 50 1.45 30.85 35.92
C LEU A 50 1.68 32.36 35.67
N SER A 51 2.21 33.08 36.67
CA SER A 51 2.45 34.54 36.59
C SER A 51 3.67 34.94 35.73
N SER A 52 4.28 34.00 35.01
CA SER A 52 5.31 34.27 33.99
C SER A 52 5.34 33.12 33.00
N PRO A 53 5.41 33.38 31.67
CA PRO A 53 5.57 32.33 30.68
C PRO A 53 6.99 31.76 30.82
N SER A 54 7.13 30.60 31.47
CA SER A 54 8.37 29.83 31.42
C SER A 54 8.57 29.32 30.00
N SER A 55 9.75 29.59 29.44
CA SER A 55 10.15 29.40 28.04
C SER A 55 10.27 27.94 27.56
N SER A 56 9.63 26.97 28.23
CA SER A 56 9.86 25.54 28.02
C SER A 56 8.59 24.68 27.99
N SER A 57 7.39 25.27 27.89
CA SER A 57 6.17 24.49 27.63
C SER A 57 6.11 24.10 26.16
N SER A 58 5.87 22.82 25.86
CA SER A 58 5.64 22.33 24.49
C SER A 58 4.56 23.17 23.82
N SER A 59 4.80 23.54 22.55
CA SER A 59 3.92 24.46 21.83
C SER A 59 2.55 23.85 21.51
N VAL A 60 2.47 22.52 21.61
CA VAL A 60 1.30 21.70 21.31
C VAL A 60 1.11 20.71 22.46
N VAL A 61 -0.14 20.48 22.85
CA VAL A 61 -0.56 19.49 23.84
C VAL A 61 -1.65 18.62 23.22
N PHE A 62 -1.72 17.34 23.62
CA PHE A 62 -2.79 16.44 23.21
C PHE A 62 -3.35 15.66 24.40
N GLU A 63 -4.61 15.23 24.29
CA GLU A 63 -5.30 14.41 25.29
C GLU A 63 -6.19 13.37 24.61
N GLU A 64 -6.33 12.20 25.26
CA GLU A 64 -7.20 11.11 24.81
C GLU A 64 -8.53 11.09 25.58
N PHE A 65 -9.63 11.05 24.85
CA PHE A 65 -11.00 10.96 25.37
C PHE A 65 -11.58 9.62 24.96
N GLN A 66 -11.74 8.73 25.94
CA GLN A 66 -12.23 7.36 25.71
C GLN A 66 -13.76 7.33 25.61
N HIS A 67 -14.28 6.77 24.53
CA HIS A 67 -15.70 6.45 24.36
C HIS A 67 -15.90 4.93 24.22
N PRO A 68 -17.12 4.40 24.41
CA PRO A 68 -17.36 2.95 24.39
C PRO A 68 -17.00 2.25 23.08
N GLU A 69 -17.08 2.93 21.94
CA GLU A 69 -16.88 2.35 20.60
C GLU A 69 -15.62 2.87 19.89
N TYR A 70 -15.02 3.94 20.39
CA TYR A 70 -13.89 4.63 19.75
C TYR A 70 -13.17 5.55 20.74
N THR A 71 -11.99 6.02 20.37
CA THR A 71 -11.19 6.99 21.16
C THR A 71 -11.01 8.27 20.36
N ILE A 72 -11.16 9.44 21.00
CA ILE A 72 -10.83 10.74 20.39
C ILE A 72 -9.47 11.20 20.92
N VAL A 73 -8.55 11.53 20.03
CA VAL A 73 -7.29 12.20 20.35
C VAL A 73 -7.40 13.65 19.91
N ALA A 74 -7.50 14.58 20.86
CA ALA A 74 -7.63 16.00 20.57
C ALA A 74 -6.28 16.70 20.72
N PHE A 75 -5.95 17.54 19.74
CA PHE A 75 -4.75 18.38 19.75
C PHE A 75 -5.13 19.84 20.03
N ASN A 76 -4.30 20.52 20.81
CA ASN A 76 -4.35 21.95 21.03
C ASN A 76 -2.97 22.57 20.82
N ALA A 77 -2.92 23.73 20.18
CA ALA A 77 -1.71 24.50 19.97
C ALA A 77 -1.86 25.86 20.64
N LEU A 78 -0.78 26.35 21.26
CA LEU A 78 -0.74 27.67 21.86
C LEU A 78 -1.11 28.75 20.81
N PRO A 79 -1.94 29.76 21.17
CA PRO A 79 -2.40 30.75 20.20
C PRO A 79 -1.23 31.63 19.75
N ILE A 80 -0.78 31.42 18.51
CA ILE A 80 0.15 32.29 17.80
C ILE A 80 -0.67 33.39 17.11
N GLY A 81 -0.26 34.65 17.22
CA GLY A 81 -0.94 35.78 16.58
C GLY A 81 -1.02 35.61 15.05
N ILE A 82 -2.18 35.94 14.46
CA ILE A 82 -2.45 35.78 13.01
C ILE A 82 -1.38 36.48 12.14
N SER A 83 -0.87 37.63 12.57
CA SER A 83 0.21 38.35 11.89
C SER A 83 1.51 37.54 11.78
N HIS A 84 1.90 36.85 12.86
CA HIS A 84 3.08 35.98 12.86
C HIS A 84 2.87 34.70 12.04
N LEU A 85 1.63 34.22 11.94
CA LEU A 85 1.30 33.05 11.11
C LEU A 85 1.25 33.35 9.62
N GLN A 86 0.96 34.60 9.24
CA GLN A 86 1.00 35.04 7.86
C GLN A 86 2.46 35.21 7.38
N GLU A 87 3.36 35.63 8.27
CA GLU A 87 4.82 35.64 8.05
C GLU A 87 5.42 34.22 7.91
N GLN A 88 4.76 33.19 8.47
CA GLN A 88 5.16 31.78 8.37
C GLN A 88 4.36 30.99 7.31
N SER A 89 4.00 31.65 6.20
CA SER A 89 3.29 31.02 5.08
C SER A 89 4.18 30.12 4.19
N ASP A 90 5.46 29.98 4.54
CA ASP A 90 6.43 29.21 3.78
C ASP A 90 6.11 27.72 3.71
N LEU A 91 6.35 27.16 2.52
CA LEU A 91 6.33 25.72 2.28
C LEU A 91 7.73 25.14 2.43
N VAL A 92 7.84 24.04 3.16
CA VAL A 92 9.07 23.29 3.41
C VAL A 92 9.11 22.08 2.48
N PRO A 93 10.18 21.89 1.69
CA PRO A 93 10.30 20.74 0.81
C PRO A 93 10.48 19.45 1.60
N TRP A 94 10.05 18.32 1.03
CA TRP A 94 10.13 17.01 1.67
C TRP A 94 11.52 16.64 2.20
N SER A 95 12.59 17.16 1.57
CA SER A 95 13.99 16.93 1.96
C SER A 95 14.34 17.45 3.35
N GLU A 96 13.60 18.44 3.85
CA GLU A 96 13.75 19.00 5.19
C GLU A 96 12.83 18.31 6.22
N ILE A 97 11.95 17.39 5.79
CA ILE A 97 10.94 16.72 6.64
C ILE A 97 10.99 15.18 6.49
N PRO A 98 12.08 14.54 6.96
CA PRO A 98 12.32 13.11 6.73
C PRO A 98 11.21 12.19 7.28
N ARG A 99 10.46 12.65 8.29
CA ARG A 99 9.34 11.91 8.90
C ARG A 99 8.21 11.59 7.91
N PHE A 100 8.07 12.37 6.83
CA PHE A 100 7.02 12.19 5.81
C PHE A 100 7.56 11.64 4.48
N HIS A 101 8.77 11.08 4.48
CA HIS A 101 9.39 10.52 3.27
C HIS A 101 8.56 9.40 2.63
N PHE A 102 7.75 8.68 3.42
CA PHE A 102 6.84 7.63 2.93
C PHE A 102 5.80 8.13 1.92
N LEU A 103 5.52 9.43 1.88
CA LEU A 103 4.63 10.04 0.89
C LEU A 103 5.28 10.15 -0.51
N CYS A 104 6.60 10.08 -0.62
CA CYS A 104 7.31 10.14 -1.90
C CYS A 104 7.18 8.83 -2.69
N SER A 105 7.06 8.95 -4.03
CA SER A 105 7.10 7.82 -4.95
C SER A 105 7.79 8.22 -6.27
N GLU A 106 8.12 7.27 -7.14
CA GLU A 106 8.70 7.58 -8.46
C GLU A 106 7.82 8.54 -9.28
N ASN A 107 6.50 8.51 -9.09
CA ASN A 107 5.54 9.37 -9.79
C ASN A 107 5.37 10.75 -9.12
N ILE A 108 5.82 10.88 -7.87
CA ILE A 108 5.69 12.09 -7.04
C ILE A 108 7.03 12.26 -6.30
N PRO A 109 8.06 12.75 -7.00
CA PRO A 109 9.41 12.88 -6.44
C PRO A 109 9.57 14.06 -5.48
N SER A 110 8.56 14.93 -5.38
CA SER A 110 8.62 16.12 -4.54
C SER A 110 7.23 16.57 -4.08
N PHE A 111 7.15 16.96 -2.81
CA PHE A 111 6.02 17.68 -2.22
C PHE A 111 6.52 18.70 -1.21
N SER A 112 5.65 19.59 -0.75
CA SER A 112 5.96 20.57 0.30
C SER A 112 4.80 20.80 1.26
N LEU A 113 5.13 21.07 2.52
CA LEU A 113 4.19 21.24 3.63
C LEU A 113 4.41 22.57 4.34
N ASN A 114 3.38 23.10 5.01
CA ASN A 114 3.49 24.35 5.75
C ASN A 114 4.55 24.26 6.88
N ARG A 115 5.46 25.25 6.93
CA ARG A 115 6.55 25.30 7.92
C ARG A 115 6.04 25.35 9.35
N ALA A 116 5.06 26.19 9.65
CA ALA A 116 4.53 26.35 11.00
C ALA A 116 3.90 25.04 11.50
N ALA A 117 3.11 24.36 10.67
CA ALA A 117 2.52 23.07 11.01
C ALA A 117 3.59 21.99 11.30
N ILE A 118 4.65 21.94 10.48
CA ILE A 118 5.78 21.03 10.68
C ILE A 118 6.54 21.36 11.96
N SER A 119 6.85 22.62 12.22
CA SER A 119 7.56 23.01 13.45
C SER A 119 6.76 22.67 14.71
N LEU A 120 5.43 22.86 14.67
CA LEU A 120 4.54 22.44 15.76
C LEU A 120 4.55 20.91 15.93
N PHE A 121 4.45 20.16 14.83
CA PHE A 121 4.50 18.70 14.85
C PHE A 121 5.85 18.17 15.34
N ASP A 122 6.96 18.78 14.91
CA ASP A 122 8.30 18.41 15.34
C ASP A 122 8.53 18.73 16.82
N SER A 123 7.90 19.79 17.36
CA SER A 123 7.98 20.11 18.79
C SER A 123 7.32 19.05 19.70
N LEU A 124 6.31 18.34 19.20
CA LEU A 124 5.76 17.14 19.86
C LEU A 124 6.74 15.96 19.84
N CYS A 125 7.72 16.02 18.94
CA CYS A 125 8.69 14.97 18.70
C CYS A 125 10.06 15.27 19.32
N ASP A 126 10.20 16.23 20.25
CA ASP A 126 11.48 16.54 20.91
C ASP A 126 11.48 16.18 22.42
N GLU A 127 12.53 15.45 22.80
CA GLU A 127 13.08 14.98 24.10
C GLU A 127 12.22 14.42 25.26
N HIS A 128 10.93 14.72 25.43
CA HIS A 128 10.14 14.15 26.56
C HIS A 128 8.79 13.53 26.14
N GLU A 129 8.15 14.06 25.08
CA GLU A 129 6.89 13.57 24.53
C GLU A 129 7.09 12.44 23.49
N LEU A 130 8.30 12.29 22.93
CA LEU A 130 8.68 11.20 22.00
C LEU A 130 8.39 9.79 22.52
N SER A 131 8.65 9.55 23.81
CA SER A 131 8.37 8.26 24.44
C SER A 131 6.87 8.04 24.56
N VAL A 132 6.12 9.09 24.89
CA VAL A 132 4.65 9.05 25.00
C VAL A 132 4.02 8.86 23.62
N LEU A 133 4.49 9.58 22.59
CA LEU A 133 3.92 9.56 21.24
C LEU A 133 4.27 8.28 20.47
N ASN A 134 5.47 7.71 20.66
CA ASN A 134 5.84 6.42 20.10
C ASN A 134 5.24 5.23 20.88
N ASN A 135 5.09 5.33 22.21
CA ASN A 135 4.34 4.33 22.97
C ASN A 135 2.85 4.42 22.61
N CYS A 136 2.28 5.63 22.50
CA CYS A 136 0.92 5.85 22.02
C CYS A 136 0.77 5.33 20.60
N SER A 137 1.69 5.56 19.66
CA SER A 137 1.52 5.03 18.29
C SER A 137 1.58 3.51 18.22
N GLY A 138 2.42 2.86 19.02
CA GLY A 138 2.48 1.40 19.15
C GLY A 138 1.22 0.82 19.80
N GLU A 139 0.77 1.42 20.90
CA GLU A 139 -0.46 1.04 21.61
C GLU A 139 -1.71 1.30 20.76
N ILE A 140 -1.77 2.46 20.09
CA ILE A 140 -2.81 2.79 19.11
C ILE A 140 -2.76 1.80 17.94
N ALA A 141 -1.59 1.42 17.43
CA ALA A 141 -1.51 0.46 16.32
C ALA A 141 -1.99 -0.95 16.71
N GLU A 142 -1.77 -1.37 17.95
CA GLU A 142 -2.28 -2.63 18.46
C GLU A 142 -3.79 -2.56 18.77
N SER A 143 -4.23 -1.49 19.43
CA SER A 143 -5.63 -1.20 19.76
C SER A 143 -6.49 -0.95 18.52
N ALA A 144 -5.93 -0.34 17.47
CA ALA A 144 -6.62 -0.03 16.21
C ALA A 144 -7.09 -1.28 15.45
N LYS A 145 -6.68 -2.48 15.86
CA LYS A 145 -7.28 -3.73 15.36
C LYS A 145 -8.72 -3.92 15.82
N SER A 146 -9.12 -3.31 16.94
CA SER A 146 -10.41 -3.51 17.59
C SER A 146 -11.14 -2.20 17.93
N THR A 147 -10.44 -1.07 17.99
CA THR A 147 -10.97 0.24 18.41
C THR A 147 -10.78 1.27 17.29
N ALA A 148 -11.80 2.07 17.00
CA ALA A 148 -11.68 3.18 16.06
C ALA A 148 -11.06 4.42 16.73
N TYR A 149 -10.27 5.19 15.97
CA TYR A 149 -9.65 6.43 16.46
C TYR A 149 -10.14 7.63 15.67
N ILE A 150 -10.50 8.70 16.39
CA ILE A 150 -10.81 10.01 15.83
C ILE A 150 -9.72 10.97 16.25
N ILE A 151 -9.04 11.58 15.30
CA ILE A 151 -8.00 12.57 15.56
C ILE A 151 -8.57 13.94 15.25
N THR A 152 -8.47 14.89 16.18
CA THR A 152 -9.13 16.19 16.01
C THR A 152 -8.28 17.35 16.50
N GLY A 153 -8.58 18.54 15.97
CA GLY A 153 -7.91 19.78 16.34
C GLY A 153 -8.58 20.98 15.70
N HIS A 154 -8.38 22.15 16.29
CA HIS A 154 -8.89 23.42 15.80
C HIS A 154 -7.75 24.32 15.31
N CYS A 155 -7.97 25.05 14.22
CA CYS A 155 -6.97 25.93 13.62
C CYS A 155 -5.66 25.18 13.31
N LEU A 156 -4.49 25.67 13.72
CA LEU A 156 -3.19 25.01 13.50
C LEU A 156 -3.07 23.66 14.19
N ALA A 157 -3.76 23.46 15.32
CA ALA A 157 -3.78 22.16 15.97
C ALA A 157 -4.47 21.10 15.08
N GLY A 158 -5.40 21.51 14.20
CA GLY A 158 -5.96 20.60 13.19
C GLY A 158 -5.00 20.28 12.03
N CYS A 159 -4.04 21.17 11.72
CA CYS A 159 -2.92 20.82 10.84
C CYS A 159 -2.02 19.75 11.49
N VAL A 160 -1.71 19.92 12.78
CA VAL A 160 -0.94 18.93 13.55
C VAL A 160 -1.69 17.60 13.64
N ALA A 161 -3.00 17.63 13.90
CA ALA A 161 -3.88 16.46 13.89
C ALA A 161 -3.85 15.73 12.53
N SER A 162 -3.83 16.49 11.42
CA SER A 162 -3.71 15.93 10.07
C SER A 162 -2.35 15.28 9.81
N LEU A 163 -1.26 15.94 10.23
CA LEU A 163 0.11 15.40 10.13
C LEU A 163 0.27 14.13 10.98
N PHE A 164 -0.24 14.14 12.21
CA PHE A 164 -0.27 12.98 13.09
C PHE A 164 -1.05 11.82 12.47
N THR A 165 -2.20 12.10 11.86
CA THR A 165 -2.98 11.06 11.16
C THR A 165 -2.21 10.44 10.00
N LEU A 166 -1.51 11.25 9.19
CA LEU A 166 -0.67 10.73 8.11
C LEU A 166 0.47 9.85 8.63
N TRP A 167 1.14 10.31 9.68
CA TRP A 167 2.21 9.56 10.32
C TRP A 167 1.71 8.24 10.93
N LEU A 168 0.52 8.25 11.55
CA LEU A 168 -0.13 7.04 12.06
C LEU A 168 -0.49 6.07 10.92
N LEU A 169 -1.04 6.58 9.81
CA LEU A 169 -1.41 5.75 8.64
C LEU A 169 -0.22 5.02 8.01
N ASP A 170 0.99 5.58 8.06
CA ASP A 170 2.22 4.92 7.61
C ASP A 170 2.60 3.73 8.51
N SER A 171 2.32 3.85 9.81
CA SER A 171 2.67 2.83 10.81
C SER A 171 1.63 1.70 10.92
N LEU A 172 0.41 1.90 10.42
CA LEU A 172 -0.70 0.96 10.53
C LEU A 172 -0.69 -0.10 9.42
N ASP A 173 -0.92 -1.37 9.79
CA ASP A 173 -1.20 -2.42 8.81
C ASP A 173 -2.64 -2.26 8.26
N ALA A 174 -2.74 -1.68 7.06
CA ALA A 174 -3.99 -1.42 6.37
C ALA A 174 -4.88 -2.67 6.14
N SER A 175 -4.35 -3.89 6.30
CA SER A 175 -5.11 -5.13 6.15
C SER A 175 -5.80 -5.60 7.43
N THR A 176 -5.35 -5.13 8.59
CA THR A 176 -5.80 -5.62 9.90
C THR A 176 -6.33 -4.53 10.83
N THR A 177 -6.07 -3.25 10.54
CA THR A 177 -6.45 -2.14 11.41
C THR A 177 -7.66 -1.34 10.88
N ILE A 178 -8.44 -0.81 11.81
CA ILE A 178 -9.48 0.19 11.56
C ILE A 178 -8.77 1.51 11.28
N ARG A 179 -9.08 2.12 10.13
CA ARG A 179 -8.45 3.39 9.74
C ARG A 179 -8.92 4.52 10.67
N PRO A 180 -8.02 5.41 11.09
CA PRO A 180 -8.40 6.61 11.83
C PRO A 180 -9.23 7.57 10.97
N LEU A 181 -10.06 8.37 11.63
CA LEU A 181 -10.76 9.50 11.03
C LEU A 181 -10.24 10.81 11.62
N CYS A 182 -9.65 11.67 10.79
CA CYS A 182 -9.23 13.01 11.18
C CYS A 182 -10.36 14.01 10.93
N ILE A 183 -10.86 14.66 11.99
CA ILE A 183 -11.87 15.72 11.91
C ILE A 183 -11.25 17.03 12.40
N THR A 184 -11.07 17.99 11.50
CA THR A 184 -10.45 19.28 11.86
C THR A 184 -11.44 20.43 11.75
N PHE A 185 -11.32 21.43 12.62
CA PHE A 185 -12.18 22.61 12.62
C PHE A 185 -11.38 23.86 12.24
N GLY A 186 -11.78 24.57 11.20
CA GLY A 186 -11.17 25.85 10.83
C GLY A 186 -9.68 25.78 10.52
N SER A 187 -9.17 24.62 10.08
CA SER A 187 -7.75 24.45 9.81
C SER A 187 -7.35 25.07 8.46
N PRO A 188 -6.19 25.77 8.40
CA PRO A 188 -5.65 26.25 7.13
C PRO A 188 -5.18 25.09 6.24
N LEU A 189 -5.00 25.36 4.94
CA LEU A 189 -4.53 24.37 3.97
C LEU A 189 -3.09 23.91 4.25
N LEU A 190 -2.83 22.62 4.21
CA LEU A 190 -1.58 22.07 4.76
C LEU A 190 -0.38 22.05 3.80
N GLY A 191 -0.59 21.85 2.51
CA GLY A 191 0.50 21.59 1.57
C GLY A 191 0.16 21.88 0.11
N ASP A 192 1.13 21.56 -0.74
CA ASP A 192 1.10 21.87 -2.17
C ASP A 192 0.43 20.79 -3.04
N ASN A 193 0.41 21.01 -4.36
CA ASN A 193 -0.12 20.03 -5.32
C ASN A 193 0.67 18.71 -5.31
N GLY A 194 1.98 18.75 -5.04
CA GLY A 194 2.77 17.53 -4.82
C GLY A 194 2.23 16.72 -3.64
N PHE A 195 1.95 17.39 -2.52
CA PHE A 195 1.41 16.77 -1.32
C PHE A 195 -0.01 16.20 -1.53
N GLN A 196 -0.91 16.95 -2.15
CA GLN A 196 -2.27 16.47 -2.46
C GLN A 196 -2.22 15.19 -3.31
N ARG A 197 -1.36 15.18 -4.33
CA ARG A 197 -1.16 13.98 -5.16
C ARG A 197 -0.56 12.84 -4.35
N ALA A 198 0.37 13.11 -3.45
CA ALA A 198 1.02 12.12 -2.59
C ALA A 198 0.04 11.44 -1.64
N VAL A 199 -0.90 12.19 -1.04
CA VAL A 199 -1.96 11.59 -0.23
C VAL A 199 -2.97 10.85 -1.11
N SER A 200 -3.33 11.41 -2.26
CA SER A 200 -4.33 10.83 -3.18
C SER A 200 -3.88 9.54 -3.85
N GLN A 201 -2.56 9.29 -3.98
CA GLN A 201 -2.05 8.03 -4.52
C GLN A 201 -2.47 6.83 -3.65
N PHE A 202 -2.67 7.08 -2.35
CA PHE A 202 -3.21 6.12 -1.40
C PHE A 202 -4.72 6.37 -1.27
N SER A 203 -5.51 5.79 -2.18
CA SER A 203 -6.97 6.03 -2.24
C SER A 203 -7.70 5.88 -0.90
N ALA A 204 -7.22 5.02 0.00
CA ALA A 204 -7.79 4.84 1.34
C ALA A 204 -7.42 5.97 2.32
N TRP A 205 -6.30 6.65 2.14
CA TRP A 205 -5.81 7.68 3.07
C TRP A 205 -6.55 9.00 2.88
N ASN A 206 -6.80 9.42 1.64
CA ASN A 206 -7.56 10.66 1.40
C ASN A 206 -8.99 10.60 1.99
N SER A 207 -9.55 9.40 2.17
CA SER A 207 -10.85 9.20 2.82
C SER A 207 -10.84 9.31 4.35
N CYS A 208 -9.66 9.44 4.96
CA CYS A 208 -9.50 9.57 6.41
C CYS A 208 -9.60 11.01 6.91
N PHE A 209 -9.80 12.02 6.04
CA PHE A 209 -9.75 13.43 6.42
C PHE A 209 -11.09 14.13 6.15
N LEU A 210 -11.64 14.76 7.18
CA LEU A 210 -12.84 15.59 7.13
C LEU A 210 -12.56 16.97 7.73
N HIS A 211 -12.48 17.98 6.88
CA HIS A 211 -12.21 19.36 7.25
C HIS A 211 -13.52 20.16 7.38
N VAL A 212 -13.91 20.47 8.62
CA VAL A 212 -15.09 21.27 8.94
C VAL A 212 -14.73 22.75 8.86
N VAL A 213 -15.43 23.48 8.01
CA VAL A 213 -15.16 24.91 7.76
C VAL A 213 -16.46 25.71 7.78
N HIS A 214 -16.40 26.93 8.28
CA HIS A 214 -17.51 27.87 8.24
C HIS A 214 -17.20 29.06 7.31
N LYS A 215 -18.24 29.62 6.66
CA LYS A 215 -18.08 30.72 5.69
C LYS A 215 -17.42 31.97 6.26
N ASP A 216 -17.66 32.24 7.55
CA ASP A 216 -17.13 33.41 8.26
C ASP A 216 -15.78 33.14 8.95
N ASP A 217 -15.27 31.91 8.87
CA ASP A 217 -13.94 31.59 9.37
C ASP A 217 -12.86 32.05 8.38
N CYS A 218 -11.89 32.81 8.87
CA CYS A 218 -10.76 33.29 8.08
C CYS A 218 -9.61 32.29 8.03
N PHE A 219 -9.48 31.38 9.01
CA PHE A 219 -8.32 30.50 9.13
C PHE A 219 -8.16 29.51 7.98
N PRO A 220 -9.20 28.86 7.44
CA PRO A 220 -9.06 28.00 6.26
C PRO A 220 -8.46 28.70 5.04
N ARG A 221 -8.57 30.03 4.98
CA ARG A 221 -8.09 30.89 3.90
C ARG A 221 -6.80 31.63 4.26
N LEU A 222 -6.22 31.39 5.44
CA LEU A 222 -5.11 32.18 6.00
C LEU A 222 -3.91 32.32 5.06
N TRP A 223 -3.54 31.25 4.36
CA TRP A 223 -2.40 31.21 3.44
C TRP A 223 -2.78 31.31 1.96
N LEU A 224 -4.06 31.60 1.66
CA LEU A 224 -4.47 31.89 0.29
C LEU A 224 -4.07 33.33 -0.04
N ARG A 225 -3.42 33.52 -1.19
CA ARG A 225 -3.03 34.86 -1.63
C ARG A 225 -4.27 35.69 -2.01
N PRO A 226 -4.34 36.97 -1.61
CA PRO A 226 -5.31 37.91 -2.17
C PRO A 226 -5.12 38.06 -3.69
N HIS A 227 -6.19 38.35 -4.42
CA HIS A 227 -6.14 38.85 -5.81
C HIS A 227 -5.56 37.92 -6.89
N GLY A 228 -6.13 36.72 -7.04
CA GLY A 228 -6.01 35.96 -8.30
C GLY A 228 -4.64 35.38 -8.63
N GLU A 229 -3.65 35.54 -7.75
CA GLU A 229 -2.40 34.79 -7.83
C GLU A 229 -2.65 33.32 -7.47
N PRO A 230 -2.08 32.36 -8.21
CA PRO A 230 -2.21 30.95 -7.87
C PRO A 230 -1.55 30.68 -6.51
N SER A 231 -2.37 30.28 -5.54
CA SER A 231 -1.88 29.78 -4.26
C SER A 231 -1.09 28.50 -4.50
N SER A 232 0.06 28.35 -3.83
CA SER A 232 0.79 27.09 -3.79
C SER A 232 0.06 26.02 -2.97
N TYR A 233 -0.82 26.44 -2.05
CA TYR A 233 -1.61 25.57 -1.20
C TYR A 233 -2.86 25.05 -1.90
N VAL A 234 -3.14 23.76 -1.75
CA VAL A 234 -4.32 23.09 -2.32
C VAL A 234 -5.09 22.30 -1.24
N PRO A 235 -6.41 22.13 -1.39
CA PRO A 235 -7.20 21.29 -0.50
C PRO A 235 -6.87 19.79 -0.66
N PHE A 236 -6.90 19.03 0.42
CA PHE A 236 -6.85 17.56 0.41
C PHE A 236 -7.92 17.02 1.36
N GLY A 237 -8.27 15.74 1.26
CA GLY A 237 -9.38 15.18 2.05
C GLY A 237 -10.76 15.69 1.62
N ALA A 238 -11.77 15.41 2.45
CA ALA A 238 -13.13 15.90 2.28
C ALA A 238 -13.35 17.19 3.09
N PHE A 239 -14.11 18.14 2.54
CA PHE A 239 -14.48 19.38 3.24
C PHE A 239 -15.98 19.41 3.51
N LEU A 240 -16.37 19.77 4.73
CA LEU A 240 -17.75 20.00 5.15
C LEU A 240 -17.94 21.49 5.41
N LEU A 241 -18.71 22.16 4.54
CA LEU A 241 -19.00 23.58 4.66
C LEU A 241 -20.28 23.79 5.49
N LEU A 242 -20.15 24.47 6.62
CA LEU A 242 -21.27 24.86 7.48
C LEU A 242 -21.77 26.26 7.09
N LEU A 243 -23.09 26.38 6.86
CA LEU A 243 -23.74 27.59 6.36
C LEU A 243 -24.78 28.21 7.33
N ALA A 244 -24.88 27.71 8.57
CA ALA A 244 -25.85 28.21 9.54
C ALA A 244 -25.51 29.64 10.00
N ASN A 245 -26.50 30.55 9.99
CA ASN A 245 -26.30 31.95 10.42
C ASN A 245 -25.92 32.05 11.91
N ARG A 246 -25.03 32.97 12.28
CA ARG A 246 -24.75 33.27 13.71
C ARG A 246 -26.01 33.83 14.39
N SER A 247 -26.22 33.50 15.66
CA SER A 247 -27.26 34.15 16.46
C SER A 247 -26.85 35.59 16.75
N SER A 248 -27.80 36.52 16.67
CA SER A 248 -27.62 37.97 16.84
C SER A 248 -27.06 38.41 18.21
N THR A 249 -26.91 37.49 19.16
CA THR A 249 -26.31 37.71 20.49
C THR A 249 -24.78 37.72 20.51
N GLU A 250 -24.08 37.26 19.47
CA GLU A 250 -22.60 37.25 19.41
C GLU A 250 -21.99 38.44 18.65
N SER A 251 -22.84 39.35 18.17
CA SER A 251 -22.46 40.59 17.46
C SER A 251 -21.99 41.66 18.45
N GLY A 252 -20.81 41.47 19.06
CA GLY A 252 -20.20 42.54 19.83
C GLY A 252 -19.00 42.13 20.64
N ARG A 253 -17.81 42.29 20.06
CA ARG A 253 -16.53 42.77 20.65
C ARG A 253 -15.37 42.22 19.81
N ASN A 254 -14.53 43.13 19.30
CA ASN A 254 -13.20 42.94 18.70
C ASN A 254 -12.72 41.48 18.64
N GLN A 255 -13.07 40.79 17.55
CA GLN A 255 -12.89 39.34 17.36
C GLN A 255 -11.68 38.98 16.47
N GLU A 256 -10.89 39.95 16.00
CA GLU A 256 -9.72 39.69 15.13
C GLU A 256 -8.65 38.78 15.78
N LEU A 257 -8.73 38.53 17.09
CA LEU A 257 -7.75 37.74 17.86
C LEU A 257 -8.31 36.43 18.46
N ARG A 258 -9.59 36.10 18.30
CA ARG A 258 -10.16 34.82 18.79
C ARG A 258 -10.69 34.00 17.62
N GLY A 259 -10.17 32.78 17.46
CA GLY A 259 -10.60 31.84 16.44
C GLY A 259 -12.10 31.59 16.43
N PHE A 260 -12.61 31.18 15.28
CA PHE A 260 -14.04 30.93 15.07
C PHE A 260 -14.53 29.80 15.99
N HIS A 261 -15.65 30.02 16.69
CA HIS A 261 -16.19 29.03 17.63
C HIS A 261 -17.26 28.17 16.95
N TYR A 262 -16.98 26.89 16.75
CA TYR A 262 -17.85 25.98 16.00
C TYR A 262 -19.01 25.39 16.83
N GLY A 263 -18.90 25.33 18.17
CA GLY A 263 -19.82 24.58 19.03
C GLY A 263 -21.30 24.99 18.90
N SER A 264 -21.61 26.28 18.99
CA SER A 264 -22.99 26.80 18.93
C SER A 264 -23.67 26.58 17.56
N ILE A 265 -22.87 26.36 16.51
CA ILE A 265 -23.36 26.02 15.17
C ILE A 265 -23.60 24.51 15.08
N ILE A 266 -22.66 23.70 15.55
CA ILE A 266 -22.79 22.24 15.56
C ILE A 266 -24.01 21.81 16.39
N GLU A 267 -24.16 22.33 17.61
CA GLU A 267 -25.33 22.04 18.47
C GLU A 267 -26.66 22.36 17.78
N ARG A 268 -26.71 23.44 16.99
CA ARG A 268 -27.92 23.83 16.27
C ARG A 268 -28.20 22.92 15.07
N LEU A 269 -27.15 22.49 14.40
CA LEU A 269 -27.27 21.55 13.27
C LEU A 269 -27.68 20.17 13.77
N GLU A 270 -27.16 19.73 14.93
CA GLU A 270 -27.51 18.45 15.56
C GLU A 270 -28.91 18.49 16.20
N GLY A 271 -29.31 19.62 16.80
CA GLY A 271 -30.61 19.79 17.46
C GLY A 271 -31.74 20.25 16.54
N GLY A 272 -31.44 20.75 15.35
CA GLY A 272 -32.43 21.17 14.37
C GLY A 272 -32.89 20.01 13.50
N SER A 273 -34.21 19.84 13.31
CA SER A 273 -34.67 19.19 12.09
C SER A 273 -34.18 20.08 10.95
N ILE A 274 -33.29 19.59 10.08
CA ILE A 274 -32.84 20.30 8.87
C ILE A 274 -34.10 20.83 8.18
N CYS A 275 -34.39 22.13 8.35
CA CYS A 275 -35.63 22.71 7.88
C CYS A 275 -35.61 22.58 6.37
N LYS A 276 -36.48 21.69 5.88
CA LYS A 276 -36.81 21.55 4.48
C LYS A 276 -37.26 22.91 3.98
N ASP A 277 -36.41 23.54 3.19
CA ASP A 277 -36.92 24.29 2.05
C ASP A 277 -36.08 23.98 0.81
N PRO A 278 -36.22 22.78 0.20
CA PRO A 278 -35.59 22.46 -1.07
C PRO A 278 -36.39 23.04 -2.25
N ASN A 279 -37.52 23.71 -2.01
CA ASN A 279 -38.60 23.80 -2.97
C ASN A 279 -38.62 25.05 -3.86
N SER A 280 -37.51 25.75 -4.08
CA SER A 280 -37.60 26.98 -4.89
C SER A 280 -36.61 27.20 -6.02
N LEU A 281 -35.64 26.32 -6.33
CA LEU A 281 -34.60 26.69 -7.31
C LEU A 281 -34.11 25.62 -8.29
N ALA A 282 -34.66 24.39 -8.29
CA ALA A 282 -34.21 23.32 -9.20
C ALA A 282 -35.31 22.81 -10.15
N GLU A 283 -36.30 23.65 -10.52
CA GLU A 283 -37.47 23.16 -11.26
C GLU A 283 -37.22 22.80 -12.73
N ASP A 284 -36.04 23.07 -13.30
CA ASP A 284 -35.80 22.89 -14.75
C ASP A 284 -34.56 22.05 -15.15
N GLU A 285 -33.83 21.40 -14.22
CA GLU A 285 -32.65 20.58 -14.58
C GLU A 285 -33.00 19.07 -14.62
N PRO A 286 -33.03 18.43 -15.81
CA PRO A 286 -33.41 17.02 -15.95
C PRO A 286 -32.31 16.04 -15.49
N ASP A 287 -31.05 16.49 -15.40
CA ASP A 287 -29.94 15.69 -14.90
C ASP A 287 -29.86 15.78 -13.36
N SER A 288 -30.29 14.71 -12.69
CA SER A 288 -30.25 14.60 -11.22
C SER A 288 -28.86 14.85 -10.62
N PHE A 289 -27.77 14.58 -11.36
CA PHE A 289 -26.41 14.86 -10.90
C PHE A 289 -26.18 16.37 -10.84
N LYS A 290 -26.47 17.07 -11.94
CA LYS A 290 -26.33 18.52 -12.06
C LYS A 290 -27.27 19.25 -11.12
N ALA A 291 -28.52 18.79 -11.00
CA ALA A 291 -29.49 19.36 -10.07
C ALA A 291 -28.98 19.34 -8.62
N GLY A 292 -28.30 18.26 -8.20
CA GLY A 292 -27.70 18.16 -6.87
C GLY A 292 -26.53 19.13 -6.65
N ILE A 293 -25.67 19.33 -7.66
CA ILE A 293 -24.57 20.30 -7.61
C ILE A 293 -25.07 21.73 -7.62
N ILE A 294 -26.06 22.03 -8.45
CA ILE A 294 -26.73 23.33 -8.49
C ILE A 294 -27.32 23.64 -7.12
N ALA A 295 -28.02 22.69 -6.49
CA ALA A 295 -28.59 22.88 -5.17
C ALA A 295 -27.51 23.19 -4.10
N GLN A 296 -26.37 22.49 -4.14
CA GLN A 296 -25.27 22.70 -3.18
C GLN A 296 -24.55 24.03 -3.39
N VAL A 297 -24.19 24.37 -4.63
CA VAL A 297 -23.51 25.64 -4.95
C VAL A 297 -24.44 26.82 -4.64
N THR A 298 -25.71 26.71 -5.03
CA THR A 298 -26.72 27.75 -4.75
C THR A 298 -26.92 27.95 -3.25
N ALA A 299 -26.89 26.88 -2.44
CA ALA A 299 -26.97 27.02 -0.98
C ALA A 299 -25.78 27.81 -0.40
N VAL A 300 -24.56 27.58 -0.92
CA VAL A 300 -23.36 28.34 -0.52
C VAL A 300 -23.46 29.80 -0.98
N ASP A 301 -23.94 30.04 -2.19
CA ASP A 301 -24.02 31.38 -2.80
C ASP A 301 -25.18 32.22 -2.26
N LEU A 302 -26.34 31.64 -1.93
CA LEU A 302 -27.44 32.33 -1.24
C LEU A 302 -26.99 32.92 0.11
N ALA A 303 -26.00 32.30 0.75
CA ALA A 303 -25.39 32.81 1.97
C ALA A 303 -24.44 34.00 1.74
N GLN A 304 -24.01 34.25 0.49
CA GLN A 304 -23.19 35.38 0.04
C GLN A 304 -24.02 36.51 -0.61
N VAL A 305 -25.14 36.19 -1.28
CA VAL A 305 -25.94 37.11 -2.13
C VAL A 305 -26.79 38.14 -1.37
N GLN A 306 -26.67 38.27 -0.04
CA GLN A 306 -27.28 39.39 0.67
C GLN A 306 -26.71 40.78 0.28
N LEU A 307 -25.76 40.88 -0.66
CA LEU A 307 -25.30 42.13 -1.26
C LEU A 307 -25.12 42.06 -2.79
N SER A 308 -26.02 42.73 -3.53
CA SER A 308 -25.87 43.35 -4.89
C SER A 308 -26.23 42.55 -6.18
N HIS A 309 -26.94 43.24 -7.09
CA HIS A 309 -27.64 42.84 -8.34
C HIS A 309 -26.81 42.37 -9.56
N TRP A 310 -27.50 41.65 -10.48
CA TRP A 310 -27.45 41.40 -11.96
C TRP A 310 -26.18 40.95 -12.75
N PRO A 311 -24.97 41.55 -12.73
CA PRO A 311 -23.82 41.02 -13.49
C PRO A 311 -23.28 39.66 -12.99
N TRP A 312 -23.83 39.13 -11.90
CA TRP A 312 -23.35 37.93 -11.19
C TRP A 312 -23.81 36.59 -11.79
N GLN A 313 -24.95 36.55 -12.47
CA GLN A 313 -25.52 35.29 -12.99
C GLN A 313 -24.61 34.58 -14.01
N GLN A 314 -23.84 35.33 -14.82
CA GLN A 314 -22.91 34.73 -15.79
C GLN A 314 -21.67 34.10 -15.14
N ASN A 315 -21.17 34.68 -14.04
CA ASN A 315 -20.01 34.14 -13.33
C ASN A 315 -20.37 32.88 -12.52
N VAL A 316 -21.56 32.87 -11.92
CA VAL A 316 -22.08 31.70 -11.20
C VAL A 316 -22.29 30.53 -12.16
N ASN A 317 -22.89 30.76 -13.33
CA ASN A 317 -23.08 29.69 -14.33
C ASN A 317 -21.74 29.10 -14.80
N ALA A 318 -20.71 29.94 -15.03
CA ALA A 318 -19.37 29.48 -15.39
C ALA A 318 -18.69 28.68 -14.26
N GLN A 319 -18.90 29.07 -13.00
CA GLN A 319 -18.41 28.34 -11.84
C GLN A 319 -19.14 27.00 -11.66
N MET A 320 -20.46 26.96 -11.84
CA MET A 320 -21.26 25.73 -11.81
C MET A 320 -20.81 24.74 -12.90
N GLU A 321 -20.56 25.22 -14.12
CA GLU A 321 -20.09 24.38 -15.22
C GLU A 321 -18.68 23.81 -14.93
N LYS A 322 -17.80 24.61 -14.32
CA LYS A 322 -16.47 24.17 -13.90
C LYS A 322 -16.54 23.11 -12.79
N VAL A 323 -17.39 23.29 -11.78
CA VAL A 323 -17.57 22.32 -10.68
C VAL A 323 -18.17 21.02 -11.23
N SER A 324 -19.24 21.12 -12.03
CA SER A 324 -19.91 19.96 -12.64
C SER A 324 -18.93 19.13 -13.48
N LYS A 325 -18.16 19.80 -14.36
CA LYS A 325 -17.15 19.13 -15.20
C LYS A 325 -16.05 18.47 -14.35
N SER A 326 -15.56 19.16 -13.32
CA SER A 326 -14.54 18.62 -12.42
C SER A 326 -15.03 17.37 -11.66
N GLU A 327 -16.29 17.37 -11.20
CA GLU A 327 -16.85 16.21 -10.53
C GLU A 327 -17.14 15.05 -11.50
N GLU A 328 -17.64 15.32 -12.70
CA GLU A 328 -17.80 14.30 -13.75
C GLU A 328 -16.46 13.64 -14.10
N GLU A 329 -15.40 14.43 -14.26
CA GLU A 329 -14.05 13.94 -14.47
C GLU A 329 -13.55 13.09 -13.28
N SER A 330 -13.84 13.51 -12.06
CA SER A 330 -13.45 12.76 -10.85
C SER A 330 -14.21 11.43 -10.75
N ALA A 331 -15.53 11.44 -10.99
CA ALA A 331 -16.36 10.25 -10.94
C ALA A 331 -16.03 9.28 -12.07
N THR A 332 -15.69 9.76 -13.27
CA THR A 332 -15.21 8.91 -14.37
C THR A 332 -13.86 8.29 -14.05
N ARG A 333 -12.93 9.03 -13.42
CA ARG A 333 -11.66 8.47 -12.91
C ARG A 333 -11.90 7.40 -11.85
N ILE A 334 -12.77 7.63 -10.87
CA ILE A 334 -13.13 6.64 -9.83
C ILE A 334 -13.75 5.40 -10.46
N ARG A 335 -14.68 5.56 -11.41
CA ARG A 335 -15.29 4.43 -12.13
C ARG A 335 -14.28 3.67 -12.99
N ALA A 336 -13.34 4.37 -13.63
CA ALA A 336 -12.26 3.75 -14.39
C ALA A 336 -11.32 2.96 -13.45
N ALA A 337 -10.96 3.52 -12.30
CA ALA A 337 -10.18 2.83 -11.27
C ALA A 337 -10.92 1.61 -10.69
N ALA A 338 -12.23 1.73 -10.43
CA ALA A 338 -13.07 0.62 -9.98
C ALA A 338 -13.17 -0.49 -11.04
N ARG A 339 -13.30 -0.13 -12.33
CA ARG A 339 -13.28 -1.09 -13.44
C ARG A 339 -11.93 -1.76 -13.59
N SER A 340 -10.84 -1.02 -13.44
CA SER A 340 -9.48 -1.56 -13.36
C SER A 340 -9.37 -2.57 -12.21
N ASN A 341 -9.90 -2.25 -11.02
CA ASN A 341 -9.92 -3.17 -9.87
C ASN A 341 -10.82 -4.41 -10.08
N THR A 342 -11.91 -4.31 -10.85
CA THR A 342 -12.68 -5.52 -11.22
C THR A 342 -11.96 -6.36 -12.28
N SER A 343 -11.24 -5.72 -13.21
CA SER A 343 -10.39 -6.41 -14.17
C SER A 343 -9.19 -7.07 -13.49
N SER A 344 -8.64 -6.46 -12.43
CA SER A 344 -7.57 -7.05 -11.63
C SER A 344 -8.06 -8.27 -10.87
N LYS A 345 -9.28 -8.26 -10.31
CA LYS A 345 -9.90 -9.46 -9.70
C LYS A 345 -10.20 -10.58 -10.70
N ALA A 346 -10.63 -10.25 -11.91
CA ALA A 346 -10.81 -11.23 -12.98
C ALA A 346 -9.45 -11.83 -13.41
N SER A 347 -8.42 -10.99 -13.56
CA SER A 347 -7.04 -11.42 -13.84
C SER A 347 -6.43 -12.22 -12.68
N ASP A 348 -6.77 -11.92 -11.42
CA ASP A 348 -6.40 -12.70 -10.23
C ASP A 348 -6.95 -14.12 -10.32
N MET A 349 -8.23 -14.25 -10.67
CA MET A 349 -8.87 -15.55 -10.81
C MET A 349 -8.26 -16.34 -11.97
N GLU A 350 -8.04 -15.69 -13.11
CA GLU A 350 -7.40 -16.31 -14.26
C GLU A 350 -5.98 -16.81 -13.93
N ARG A 351 -5.19 -16.00 -13.22
CA ARG A 351 -3.86 -16.42 -12.72
C ARG A 351 -3.92 -17.63 -11.80
N LYS A 352 -4.86 -17.65 -10.86
CA LYS A 352 -5.06 -18.80 -9.97
C LYS A 352 -5.43 -20.06 -10.76
N ILE A 353 -6.28 -19.92 -11.78
CA ILE A 353 -6.64 -21.03 -12.68
C ILE A 353 -5.40 -21.52 -13.44
N LEU A 354 -4.57 -20.63 -13.98
CA LEU A 354 -3.32 -21.00 -14.67
C LEU A 354 -2.35 -21.72 -13.73
N MET A 355 -2.21 -21.25 -12.49
CA MET A 355 -1.37 -21.90 -11.48
C MET A 355 -1.86 -23.31 -11.14
N VAL A 356 -3.17 -23.49 -10.91
CA VAL A 356 -3.77 -24.80 -10.66
C VAL A 356 -3.56 -25.75 -11.85
N ARG A 357 -3.63 -25.24 -13.08
CA ARG A 357 -3.33 -26.04 -14.28
C ARG A 357 -1.87 -26.49 -14.34
N LEU A 358 -0.92 -25.64 -13.94
CA LEU A 358 0.49 -26.03 -13.81
C LEU A 358 0.70 -27.08 -12.71
N GLU A 359 0.02 -26.96 -11.58
CA GLU A 359 0.05 -27.98 -10.52
C GLU A 359 -0.55 -29.31 -10.97
N TRP A 360 -1.64 -29.25 -11.75
CA TRP A 360 -2.24 -30.46 -12.30
C TRP A 360 -1.33 -31.12 -13.33
N TYR A 361 -0.71 -30.35 -14.22
CA TYR A 361 0.33 -30.83 -15.14
C TYR A 361 1.45 -31.52 -14.37
N LYS A 362 1.93 -30.88 -13.30
CA LYS A 362 2.99 -31.42 -12.45
C LYS A 362 2.63 -32.80 -11.87
N LYS A 363 1.41 -32.94 -11.33
CA LYS A 363 0.91 -34.22 -10.79
C LYS A 363 0.75 -35.29 -11.89
N ALA A 364 0.21 -34.92 -13.04
CA ALA A 364 -0.02 -35.84 -14.14
C ALA A 364 1.29 -36.43 -14.71
N LYS A 365 2.35 -35.61 -14.80
CA LYS A 365 3.66 -36.11 -15.25
C LYS A 365 4.33 -37.00 -14.22
N ALA A 366 4.22 -36.66 -12.94
CA ALA A 366 4.74 -37.49 -11.86
C ALA A 366 4.16 -38.91 -11.92
N SER A 367 2.87 -39.08 -12.25
CA SER A 367 2.27 -40.41 -12.43
C SER A 367 2.79 -41.18 -13.64
N ASP A 368 3.32 -40.50 -14.67
CA ASP A 368 3.94 -41.14 -15.84
C ASP A 368 5.41 -41.56 -15.58
N GLY A 369 5.91 -41.32 -14.36
CA GLY A 369 7.29 -41.53 -13.95
C GLY A 369 8.25 -40.44 -14.45
N PHE A 370 7.73 -39.35 -15.02
CA PHE A 370 8.51 -38.19 -15.46
C PHE A 370 8.37 -37.04 -14.46
N GLY A 371 9.43 -36.29 -14.22
CA GLY A 371 9.29 -34.97 -13.62
C GLY A 371 8.61 -34.02 -14.61
N TYR A 372 7.87 -33.03 -14.09
CA TYR A 372 7.21 -32.03 -14.94
C TYR A 372 8.23 -31.19 -15.74
N TYR A 373 9.44 -31.01 -15.18
CA TYR A 373 10.61 -30.44 -15.84
C TYR A 373 11.04 -31.29 -17.04
N ASP A 374 11.30 -32.58 -16.82
CA ASP A 374 11.84 -33.49 -17.83
C ASP A 374 10.84 -33.72 -18.97
N SER A 375 9.55 -33.80 -18.64
CA SER A 375 8.49 -33.88 -19.64
C SER A 375 8.41 -32.62 -20.51
N TYR A 376 8.68 -31.44 -19.94
CA TYR A 376 8.66 -30.18 -20.69
C TYR A 376 9.89 -30.07 -21.61
N GLU A 377 11.06 -30.52 -21.13
CA GLU A 377 12.30 -30.54 -21.89
C GLU A 377 12.23 -31.48 -23.11
N SER A 378 11.57 -32.64 -22.99
CA SER A 378 11.51 -33.71 -24.00
C SER A 378 10.73 -33.41 -25.30
N LYS A 379 10.54 -32.12 -25.64
CA LYS A 379 9.61 -31.53 -26.61
C LYS A 379 8.14 -31.72 -26.24
N PRO A 380 7.32 -30.65 -26.28
CA PRO A 380 5.95 -30.71 -25.83
C PRO A 380 5.08 -31.59 -26.75
N LYS A 381 4.39 -32.58 -26.17
CA LYS A 381 3.21 -33.21 -26.80
C LYS A 381 2.05 -32.19 -26.85
N GLU A 382 0.95 -32.46 -27.57
CA GLU A 382 -0.22 -31.56 -27.60
C GLU A 382 -0.71 -31.04 -26.22
N PRO A 383 -0.75 -31.85 -25.14
CA PRO A 383 -1.09 -31.37 -23.81
C PRO A 383 -0.06 -30.39 -23.23
N ASP A 384 1.22 -30.57 -23.59
CA ASP A 384 2.34 -29.80 -23.09
C ASP A 384 2.44 -28.43 -23.81
N HIS A 385 1.90 -28.30 -25.04
CA HIS A 385 1.77 -27.00 -25.71
C HIS A 385 0.90 -26.02 -24.92
N ARG A 386 -0.10 -26.52 -24.18
CA ARG A 386 -0.93 -25.67 -23.30
C ARG A 386 -0.14 -25.11 -22.12
N VAL A 387 0.85 -25.86 -21.63
CA VAL A 387 1.74 -25.42 -20.55
C VAL A 387 2.57 -24.22 -21.00
N VAL A 388 3.06 -24.23 -22.24
CA VAL A 388 3.77 -23.08 -22.83
C VAL A 388 2.88 -21.83 -22.80
N THR A 389 1.61 -21.95 -23.20
CA THR A 389 0.65 -20.83 -23.14
C THR A 389 0.44 -20.33 -21.71
N TYR A 390 0.26 -21.24 -20.74
CA TYR A 390 0.06 -20.87 -19.34
C TYR A 390 1.30 -20.15 -18.77
N LYS A 391 2.48 -20.66 -19.11
CA LYS A 391 3.78 -20.13 -18.73
C LYS A 391 3.97 -18.70 -19.23
N GLU A 392 3.81 -18.46 -20.53
CA GLU A 392 3.99 -17.15 -21.14
C GLU A 392 2.96 -16.13 -20.62
N THR A 393 1.70 -16.53 -20.44
CA THR A 393 0.66 -15.64 -19.88
C THR A 393 0.98 -15.20 -18.45
N LEU A 394 1.48 -16.12 -17.61
CA LEU A 394 1.90 -15.80 -16.25
C LEU A 394 3.15 -14.90 -16.25
N LYS A 395 4.08 -15.15 -17.17
CA LYS A 395 5.31 -14.37 -17.30
C LYS A 395 5.04 -12.93 -17.70
N GLU A 396 4.22 -12.72 -18.73
CA GLU A 396 3.76 -11.38 -19.15
C GLU A 396 3.19 -10.62 -17.97
N TYR A 397 2.30 -11.25 -17.19
CA TYR A 397 1.74 -10.64 -16.00
C TYR A 397 2.80 -10.20 -14.97
N TYR A 398 3.68 -11.11 -14.53
CA TYR A 398 4.63 -10.81 -13.46
C TYR A 398 5.77 -9.89 -13.91
N VAL A 399 6.06 -9.84 -15.22
CA VAL A 399 7.05 -8.92 -15.80
C VAL A 399 6.44 -7.53 -16.01
N GLU A 400 5.24 -7.42 -16.57
CA GLU A 400 4.62 -6.12 -16.91
C GLU A 400 3.98 -5.43 -15.71
N SER A 401 3.40 -6.20 -14.78
CA SER A 401 2.73 -5.64 -13.60
C SER A 401 3.71 -5.33 -12.45
N GLY A 402 4.95 -5.83 -12.52
CA GLY A 402 5.90 -5.89 -11.41
C GLY A 402 6.73 -4.64 -11.09
N PHE A 403 6.40 -3.48 -11.67
CA PHE A 403 7.18 -2.24 -11.52
C PHE A 403 6.37 -1.03 -11.01
N ARG A 404 5.25 -1.23 -10.31
CA ARG A 404 4.39 -0.13 -9.85
C ARG A 404 4.15 -0.16 -8.35
N GLY A 405 5.08 0.36 -7.55
CA GLY A 405 4.81 0.82 -6.18
C GLY A 405 5.81 0.37 -5.11
N SER A 406 5.93 1.19 -4.06
CA SER A 406 6.78 1.00 -2.87
C SER A 406 6.19 0.02 -1.84
N VAL A 407 4.88 -0.26 -1.89
CA VAL A 407 4.19 -1.20 -0.99
C VAL A 407 3.79 -2.45 -1.77
N ILE A 408 4.45 -3.58 -1.49
CA ILE A 408 4.20 -4.87 -2.14
C ILE A 408 3.00 -5.53 -1.44
N PRO A 409 1.86 -5.76 -2.12
CA PRO A 409 0.75 -6.48 -1.51
C PRO A 409 1.18 -7.89 -1.09
N ASN A 410 0.71 -8.39 0.05
CA ASN A 410 0.99 -9.77 0.49
C ASN A 410 0.68 -10.81 -0.61
N SER A 411 -0.34 -10.59 -1.45
CA SER A 411 -0.67 -11.43 -2.60
C SER A 411 0.45 -11.54 -3.63
N TRP A 412 1.26 -10.50 -3.81
CA TRP A 412 2.44 -10.48 -4.67
C TRP A 412 3.64 -11.18 -4.04
N LEU A 413 3.86 -11.00 -2.74
CA LEU A 413 4.93 -11.66 -2.02
C LEU A 413 4.80 -13.20 -2.10
N TYR A 414 3.63 -13.73 -1.73
CA TYR A 414 3.40 -15.18 -1.69
C TYR A 414 3.01 -15.76 -3.04
N GLY A 415 2.13 -15.09 -3.78
CA GLY A 415 1.71 -15.51 -5.12
C GLY A 415 2.86 -15.47 -6.12
N GLY A 416 3.66 -14.41 -6.10
CA GLY A 416 4.84 -14.28 -6.95
C GLY A 416 5.92 -15.32 -6.64
N ASN A 417 6.13 -15.66 -5.37
CA ASN A 417 7.05 -16.75 -5.03
C ASN A 417 6.52 -18.12 -5.42
N THR A 418 5.21 -18.36 -5.35
CA THR A 418 4.59 -19.59 -5.85
C THR A 418 4.72 -19.69 -7.38
N TYR A 419 4.54 -18.58 -8.10
CA TYR A 419 4.79 -18.47 -9.53
C TYR A 419 6.24 -18.82 -9.88
N ARG A 420 7.22 -18.14 -9.27
CA ARG A 420 8.65 -18.41 -9.47
C ARG A 420 8.94 -19.90 -9.27
N ARG A 421 8.39 -20.46 -8.20
CA ARG A 421 8.50 -21.86 -7.81
C ARG A 421 7.98 -22.86 -8.85
N MET A 422 6.97 -22.50 -9.63
CA MET A 422 6.37 -23.38 -10.64
C MET A 422 6.95 -23.16 -12.03
N VAL A 423 7.28 -21.91 -12.37
CA VAL A 423 7.60 -21.49 -13.74
C VAL A 423 9.10 -21.38 -14.00
N GLU A 424 9.92 -20.99 -13.02
CA GLU A 424 11.37 -20.84 -13.18
C GLU A 424 12.04 -22.14 -13.67
N PRO A 425 11.68 -23.35 -13.19
CA PRO A 425 12.24 -24.60 -13.74
C PRO A 425 11.90 -24.85 -15.22
N LEU A 426 10.76 -24.37 -15.70
CA LEU A 426 10.40 -24.51 -17.12
C LEU A 426 11.24 -23.57 -18.00
N ASP A 427 11.51 -22.36 -17.52
CA ASP A 427 12.43 -21.44 -18.20
C ASP A 427 13.88 -21.97 -18.18
N ILE A 428 14.30 -22.67 -17.11
CA ILE A 428 15.59 -23.38 -17.05
C ILE A 428 15.67 -24.46 -18.13
N ALA A 429 14.64 -25.30 -18.26
CA ALA A 429 14.61 -26.35 -19.29
C ALA A 429 14.76 -25.76 -20.70
N GLU A 430 14.06 -24.66 -21.00
CA GLU A 430 14.19 -23.94 -22.27
C GLU A 430 15.57 -23.33 -22.49
N TYR A 431 16.21 -22.84 -21.43
CA TYR A 431 17.52 -22.23 -21.49
C TYR A 431 18.60 -23.25 -21.88
N TYR A 432 18.61 -24.40 -21.23
CA TYR A 432 19.57 -25.47 -21.53
C TYR A 432 19.24 -26.22 -22.82
N ALA A 433 17.96 -26.35 -23.20
CA ALA A 433 17.56 -26.90 -24.49
C ALA A 433 18.09 -26.08 -25.69
N LYS A 434 18.37 -24.79 -25.51
CA LYS A 434 19.01 -23.92 -26.52
C LYS A 434 20.54 -24.07 -26.58
N GLY A 435 21.14 -24.88 -25.69
CA GLY A 435 22.59 -25.07 -25.60
C GLY A 435 23.32 -24.00 -24.81
N ASN A 436 22.61 -23.15 -24.06
CA ASN A 436 23.24 -22.15 -23.20
C ASN A 436 23.83 -22.79 -21.94
N ARG A 437 24.68 -22.05 -21.22
CA ARG A 437 25.32 -22.45 -19.95
C ARG A 437 25.19 -21.38 -18.88
N ASN A 438 25.53 -21.69 -17.65
CA ASN A 438 25.62 -20.76 -16.52
C ASN A 438 24.30 -20.01 -16.25
N TYR A 439 23.16 -20.72 -16.16
CA TYR A 439 21.85 -20.07 -15.99
C TYR A 439 21.81 -19.10 -14.81
N LEU A 440 22.41 -19.45 -13.68
CA LEU A 440 22.33 -18.65 -12.45
C LEU A 440 23.02 -17.28 -12.56
N THR A 441 24.07 -17.16 -13.35
CA THR A 441 24.86 -15.93 -13.51
C THR A 441 24.50 -15.16 -14.77
N GLU A 442 24.19 -15.85 -15.87
CA GLU A 442 24.03 -15.25 -17.19
C GLU A 442 22.59 -15.34 -17.74
N GLY A 443 21.84 -16.37 -17.37
CA GLY A 443 20.52 -16.67 -17.95
C GLY A 443 19.31 -16.22 -17.13
N ARG A 444 19.50 -15.94 -15.85
CA ARG A 444 18.40 -15.74 -14.90
C ARG A 444 17.72 -14.38 -15.09
N SER A 445 16.41 -14.41 -15.33
CA SER A 445 15.62 -13.18 -15.52
C SER A 445 15.53 -12.32 -14.25
N LYS A 446 15.60 -11.00 -14.43
CA LYS A 446 15.58 -10.00 -13.33
C LYS A 446 14.38 -10.14 -12.40
N HIS A 447 13.20 -10.46 -12.94
CA HIS A 447 11.98 -10.57 -12.13
C HIS A 447 12.03 -11.73 -11.12
N TYR A 448 12.69 -12.85 -11.43
CA TYR A 448 12.87 -13.95 -10.47
C TYR A 448 13.81 -13.57 -9.33
N ILE A 449 14.89 -12.82 -9.65
CA ILE A 449 15.85 -12.30 -8.66
C ILE A 449 15.12 -11.36 -7.69
N LEU A 450 14.26 -10.48 -8.22
CA LEU A 450 13.50 -9.53 -7.44
C LEU A 450 12.47 -10.20 -6.52
N LEU A 451 11.70 -11.17 -7.04
CA LEU A 451 10.73 -11.94 -6.26
C LEU A 451 11.39 -12.73 -5.11
N GLU A 452 12.60 -13.24 -5.33
CA GLU A 452 13.39 -13.92 -4.29
C GLU A 452 13.91 -12.93 -3.24
N LYS A 453 14.41 -11.76 -3.67
CA LYS A 453 14.90 -10.71 -2.78
C LYS A 453 13.78 -10.24 -1.83
N TRP A 454 12.60 -9.94 -2.38
CA TRP A 454 11.45 -9.49 -1.58
C TRP A 454 11.01 -10.51 -0.52
N LEU A 455 11.09 -11.81 -0.82
CA LEU A 455 10.79 -12.86 0.17
C LEU A 455 11.80 -12.89 1.31
N LYS A 456 13.09 -12.69 1.01
CA LYS A 456 14.16 -12.67 2.01
C LYS A 456 14.05 -11.47 2.96
N GLU A 457 13.61 -10.34 2.43
CA GLU A 457 13.43 -9.09 3.20
C GLU A 457 12.17 -9.12 4.08
N ASN A 458 11.18 -9.97 3.77
CA ASN A 458 9.91 -10.05 4.51
C ASN A 458 9.57 -11.51 4.90
N PRO A 459 10.36 -12.15 5.78
CA PRO A 459 10.08 -13.50 6.23
C PRO A 459 8.87 -13.53 7.19
N GLN A 460 7.94 -14.46 6.98
CA GLN A 460 7.06 -14.89 8.06
C GLN A 460 7.76 -15.92 8.96
N ARG A 461 7.20 -16.06 10.18
CA ARG A 461 7.37 -17.16 11.16
C ARG A 461 7.67 -18.51 10.50
N PRO A 462 8.35 -19.45 11.20
CA PRO A 462 9.02 -20.60 10.59
C PRO A 462 8.03 -21.49 9.82
N ALA A 463 7.80 -21.17 8.55
CA ALA A 463 7.48 -22.19 7.57
C ALA A 463 8.62 -23.20 7.64
N PRO A 464 8.36 -24.52 7.53
CA PRO A 464 9.41 -25.52 7.57
C PRO A 464 10.55 -25.05 6.66
N CYS A 465 11.77 -25.08 7.19
CA CYS A 465 13.04 -24.53 6.67
C CYS A 465 13.41 -24.98 5.22
N ASN A 466 12.50 -25.65 4.52
CA ASN A 466 12.79 -26.58 3.44
C ASN A 466 12.51 -26.01 2.04
N SER A 467 12.18 -24.71 1.86
CA SER A 467 11.58 -24.25 0.59
C SER A 467 12.36 -23.25 -0.27
N VAL A 468 13.46 -22.67 0.22
CA VAL A 468 14.19 -21.61 -0.52
C VAL A 468 15.23 -22.18 -1.49
N ASN A 469 15.87 -23.31 -1.18
CA ASN A 469 17.00 -23.84 -1.96
C ASN A 469 16.66 -24.96 -2.95
N SER A 470 15.49 -25.59 -2.79
CA SER A 470 14.97 -26.78 -3.49
C SER A 470 15.02 -26.81 -5.02
N ARG A 471 15.17 -25.67 -5.70
CA ARG A 471 14.83 -25.56 -7.14
C ARG A 471 15.90 -24.94 -8.02
N ARG A 472 16.98 -24.40 -7.43
CA ARG A 472 18.24 -24.13 -8.16
C ARG A 472 18.90 -25.42 -8.61
N GLU A 473 18.55 -26.52 -7.95
CA GLU A 473 19.01 -27.87 -8.26
C GLU A 473 18.90 -28.20 -9.74
N LYS A 474 17.80 -27.83 -10.44
CA LYS A 474 17.66 -28.13 -11.87
C LYS A 474 18.75 -27.51 -12.72
N ALA A 475 19.12 -26.25 -12.49
CA ALA A 475 20.23 -25.62 -13.20
C ALA A 475 21.58 -26.27 -12.83
N HIS A 476 21.79 -26.60 -11.55
CA HIS A 476 23.01 -27.28 -11.12
C HIS A 476 23.16 -28.69 -11.71
N VAL A 477 22.06 -29.44 -11.87
CA VAL A 477 22.03 -30.76 -12.51
C VAL A 477 22.46 -30.65 -13.97
N GLU A 478 21.96 -29.67 -14.71
CA GLU A 478 22.35 -29.46 -16.11
C GLU A 478 23.85 -29.14 -16.26
N GLU A 479 24.40 -28.30 -15.38
CA GLU A 479 25.85 -28.04 -15.36
C GLU A 479 26.64 -29.31 -15.04
N ALA A 480 26.20 -30.11 -14.07
CA ALA A 480 26.86 -31.38 -13.73
C ALA A 480 26.82 -32.39 -14.89
N VAL A 481 25.72 -32.46 -15.64
CA VAL A 481 25.61 -33.27 -16.87
C VAL A 481 26.60 -32.78 -17.92
N ILE A 482 26.74 -31.48 -18.10
CA ILE A 482 27.70 -30.89 -19.05
C ILE A 482 29.14 -31.22 -18.63
N SER A 483 29.48 -31.06 -17.34
CA SER A 483 30.81 -31.40 -16.79
C SER A 483 31.14 -32.87 -16.98
N GLY A 484 30.20 -33.78 -16.70
CA GLY A 484 30.38 -35.21 -16.94
C GLY A 484 30.65 -35.54 -18.42
N ARG A 485 29.91 -34.92 -19.35
CA ARG A 485 30.14 -35.08 -20.79
C ARG A 485 31.51 -34.55 -21.22
N LEU A 486 31.96 -33.41 -20.67
CA LEU A 486 33.27 -32.84 -20.96
C LEU A 486 34.40 -33.75 -20.51
N LEU A 487 34.31 -34.32 -19.29
CA LEU A 487 35.27 -35.32 -18.80
C LEU A 487 35.34 -36.54 -19.73
N LYS A 488 34.19 -37.07 -20.15
CA LYS A 488 34.12 -38.20 -21.07
C LYS A 488 34.74 -37.90 -22.44
N SER A 489 34.58 -36.66 -22.93
CA SER A 489 35.11 -36.23 -24.23
C SER A 489 36.60 -35.84 -24.24
N GLY A 490 37.26 -35.78 -23.07
CA GLY A 490 38.64 -35.30 -22.97
C GLY A 490 38.76 -33.79 -23.14
N GLY A 491 37.85 -33.03 -22.51
CA GLY A 491 37.81 -31.57 -22.58
C GLY A 491 39.08 -30.86 -22.05
N PRO A 492 39.21 -29.55 -22.30
CA PRO A 492 40.46 -28.80 -22.12
C PRO A 492 40.90 -28.60 -20.66
N ASP A 493 40.02 -28.77 -19.68
CA ASP A 493 40.34 -28.60 -18.25
C ASP A 493 39.65 -29.65 -17.36
N LEU A 494 40.22 -30.86 -17.35
CA LEU A 494 39.65 -32.00 -16.62
C LEU A 494 39.69 -31.81 -15.09
N ALA A 495 40.60 -31.00 -14.56
CA ALA A 495 40.71 -30.76 -13.11
C ALA A 495 39.55 -29.90 -12.61
N VAL A 496 39.25 -28.81 -13.32
CA VAL A 496 38.12 -27.92 -12.99
C VAL A 496 36.78 -28.64 -13.12
N GLU A 497 36.60 -29.48 -14.15
CA GLU A 497 35.35 -30.23 -14.31
C GLU A 497 35.16 -31.30 -13.21
N ARG A 498 36.24 -31.87 -12.66
CA ARG A 498 36.15 -32.74 -11.48
C ARG A 498 35.75 -31.96 -10.24
N GLU A 499 36.36 -30.79 -10.01
CA GLU A 499 36.04 -29.94 -8.86
C GLU A 499 34.55 -29.54 -8.86
N LYS A 500 34.02 -29.11 -10.00
CA LYS A 500 32.58 -28.80 -10.16
C LYS A 500 31.67 -29.98 -9.81
N LEU A 501 32.06 -31.21 -10.16
CA LEU A 501 31.28 -32.40 -9.83
C LEU A 501 31.34 -32.71 -8.33
N VAL A 502 32.49 -32.53 -7.68
CA VAL A 502 32.60 -32.67 -6.22
C VAL A 502 31.74 -31.62 -5.50
N GLU A 503 31.80 -30.37 -5.94
CA GLU A 503 30.95 -29.29 -5.39
C GLU A 503 29.47 -29.61 -5.57
N PHE A 504 29.10 -30.18 -6.73
CA PHE A 504 27.72 -30.58 -7.00
C PHE A 504 27.26 -31.72 -6.08
N GLU A 505 28.10 -32.74 -5.85
CA GLU A 505 27.79 -33.83 -4.91
C GLU A 505 27.52 -33.28 -3.50
N GLN A 506 28.42 -32.42 -2.99
CA GLN A 506 28.29 -31.78 -1.68
C GLN A 506 27.03 -30.90 -1.61
N TYR A 507 26.75 -30.16 -2.66
CA TYR A 507 25.56 -29.32 -2.76
C TYR A 507 24.28 -30.15 -2.63
N VAL A 508 24.14 -31.21 -3.43
CA VAL A 508 22.95 -32.09 -3.39
C VAL A 508 22.83 -32.75 -2.02
N MET A 509 23.93 -33.28 -1.47
CA MET A 509 23.91 -33.92 -0.17
C MET A 509 23.44 -32.96 0.94
N SER A 510 23.96 -31.72 0.96
CA SER A 510 23.52 -30.69 1.92
C SER A 510 22.03 -30.35 1.80
N LEU A 511 21.44 -30.51 0.63
CA LEU A 511 20.02 -30.28 0.41
C LEU A 511 19.18 -31.45 0.88
N LEU A 512 19.67 -32.68 0.68
CA LEU A 512 19.02 -33.89 1.17
C LEU A 512 18.98 -33.90 2.69
N GLU A 513 20.08 -33.60 3.38
CA GLU A 513 20.15 -33.51 4.84
C GLU A 513 19.13 -32.53 5.43
N ARG A 514 18.92 -31.40 4.74
CA ARG A 514 17.95 -30.37 5.15
C ARG A 514 16.52 -30.65 4.70
N TYR A 515 16.25 -31.81 4.09
CA TYR A 515 14.96 -32.13 3.50
C TYR A 515 14.43 -31.04 2.55
N ALA A 516 15.37 -30.35 1.86
CA ALA A 516 15.07 -29.20 1.04
C ALA A 516 14.79 -29.57 -0.43
N VAL A 517 14.95 -30.83 -0.82
CA VAL A 517 14.77 -31.29 -2.20
C VAL A 517 13.49 -32.11 -2.33
N SER A 518 12.80 -31.95 -3.45
CA SER A 518 11.58 -32.71 -3.74
C SER A 518 11.94 -34.15 -4.09
N SER A 519 11.22 -35.14 -3.56
CA SER A 519 11.40 -36.56 -3.92
C SER A 519 11.17 -36.84 -5.41
N GLU A 520 10.57 -35.89 -6.15
CA GLU A 520 10.41 -35.93 -7.60
C GLU A 520 11.73 -36.05 -8.38
N ILE A 521 12.87 -35.67 -7.78
CA ILE A 521 14.18 -35.84 -8.43
C ILE A 521 14.59 -37.30 -8.54
N PHE A 522 13.96 -38.18 -7.77
CA PHE A 522 14.23 -39.63 -7.77
C PHE A 522 13.25 -40.41 -8.66
N LEU A 523 12.39 -39.72 -9.42
CA LEU A 523 11.57 -40.39 -10.43
C LEU A 523 12.49 -41.06 -11.46
N GLU A 524 12.15 -42.30 -11.83
CA GLU A 524 13.00 -43.19 -12.64
C GLU A 524 13.50 -42.56 -13.95
N LYS A 525 12.66 -41.71 -14.57
CA LYS A 525 12.92 -41.05 -15.85
C LYS A 525 13.34 -39.58 -15.70
N SER A 526 13.63 -39.12 -14.50
CA SER A 526 14.12 -37.75 -14.27
C SER A 526 15.54 -37.55 -14.82
N SER A 527 15.88 -36.31 -15.18
CA SER A 527 17.23 -35.94 -15.61
C SER A 527 18.26 -36.12 -14.49
N TYR A 528 17.86 -36.02 -13.22
CA TYR A 528 18.74 -36.34 -12.08
C TYR A 528 19.07 -37.83 -12.02
N MET A 529 18.06 -38.72 -12.09
CA MET A 529 18.31 -40.17 -12.11
C MET A 529 19.08 -40.61 -13.37
N LYS A 530 18.85 -39.93 -14.50
CA LYS A 530 19.64 -40.15 -15.72
C LYS A 530 21.09 -39.73 -15.54
N TRP A 531 21.34 -38.54 -14.99
CA TRP A 531 22.67 -38.06 -14.62
C TRP A 531 23.35 -39.05 -13.68
N TRP A 532 22.67 -39.48 -12.61
CA TRP A 532 23.22 -40.41 -11.64
C TRP A 532 23.67 -41.74 -12.27
N ARG A 533 22.83 -42.35 -13.13
CA ARG A 533 23.20 -43.58 -13.86
C ARG A 533 24.44 -43.38 -14.73
N GLU A 534 24.47 -42.30 -15.51
CA GLU A 534 25.63 -41.97 -16.35
C GLU A 534 26.88 -41.69 -15.50
N TYR A 535 26.72 -41.01 -14.37
CA TYR A 535 27.80 -40.65 -13.45
C TYR A 535 28.40 -41.87 -12.76
N ASP A 536 27.57 -42.76 -12.21
CA ASP A 536 28.02 -43.98 -11.52
C ASP A 536 28.70 -44.96 -12.48
N GLU A 537 28.11 -45.21 -13.67
CA GLU A 537 28.66 -46.15 -14.64
C GLU A 537 29.92 -45.63 -15.35
N GLU A 538 29.88 -44.40 -15.86
CA GLU A 538 30.91 -43.90 -16.78
C GLU A 538 32.00 -43.09 -16.07
N ILE A 539 31.66 -42.34 -15.02
CA ILE A 539 32.61 -41.44 -14.35
C ILE A 539 33.23 -42.15 -13.13
N LEU A 540 32.41 -42.66 -12.21
CA LEU A 540 32.88 -43.40 -11.04
C LEU A 540 33.42 -44.78 -11.41
N GLY A 541 32.69 -45.55 -12.23
CA GLY A 541 33.07 -46.89 -12.65
C GLY A 541 34.41 -46.95 -13.42
N LYS A 542 34.73 -45.90 -14.19
CA LYS A 542 36.00 -45.78 -14.93
C LYS A 542 37.09 -45.02 -14.15
N GLN A 543 36.87 -44.76 -12.86
CA GLN A 543 37.80 -44.05 -11.97
C GLN A 543 38.22 -42.66 -12.50
N MET A 544 37.35 -41.98 -13.24
CA MET A 544 37.65 -40.66 -13.81
C MET A 544 37.75 -39.55 -12.74
N MET A 545 37.25 -39.79 -11.53
CA MET A 545 37.42 -38.93 -10.34
C MET A 545 38.66 -39.28 -9.51
N GLY A 546 39.37 -40.36 -9.85
CA GLY A 546 40.47 -40.93 -9.07
C GLY A 546 40.06 -42.22 -8.35
N ALA A 547 41.03 -43.12 -8.10
CA ALA A 547 40.79 -44.46 -7.55
C ALA A 547 40.28 -44.47 -6.08
N SER A 548 40.37 -43.33 -5.39
CA SER A 548 39.97 -43.17 -3.99
C SER A 548 38.76 -42.24 -3.79
N HIS A 549 38.06 -41.85 -4.87
CA HIS A 549 36.88 -40.99 -4.74
C HIS A 549 35.71 -41.81 -4.20
N ASP A 550 35.37 -41.58 -2.93
CA ASP A 550 34.22 -42.16 -2.26
C ASP A 550 33.34 -41.01 -1.72
N SER A 551 32.14 -40.90 -2.26
CA SER A 551 31.22 -39.79 -2.00
C SER A 551 30.04 -40.27 -1.16
N GLN A 552 29.69 -39.51 -0.13
CA GLN A 552 28.49 -39.79 0.68
C GLN A 552 27.22 -39.86 -0.17
N LEU A 553 27.13 -39.01 -1.21
CA LEU A 553 26.02 -39.07 -2.16
C LEU A 553 26.01 -40.39 -2.94
N ALA A 554 27.18 -40.88 -3.34
CA ALA A 554 27.28 -42.12 -4.08
C ALA A 554 26.85 -43.34 -3.25
N GLN A 555 27.24 -43.38 -1.98
CA GLN A 555 26.80 -44.41 -1.05
C GLN A 555 25.28 -44.33 -0.79
N PHE A 556 24.74 -43.13 -0.59
CA PHE A 556 23.31 -42.89 -0.43
C PHE A 556 22.51 -43.42 -1.64
N MET A 557 22.99 -43.14 -2.86
CA MET A 557 22.30 -43.54 -4.09
C MET A 557 22.44 -45.05 -4.37
N ARG A 558 23.61 -45.66 -4.16
CA ARG A 558 23.82 -47.11 -4.37
C ARG A 558 23.06 -47.98 -3.37
N ASN A 559 22.88 -47.51 -2.14
CA ASN A 559 22.11 -48.19 -1.10
C ASN A 559 20.60 -47.97 -1.25
N GLU A 560 20.16 -47.26 -2.30
CA GLU A 560 18.76 -46.95 -2.56
C GLU A 560 18.05 -46.21 -1.41
N CYS A 561 18.81 -45.46 -0.61
CA CYS A 561 18.31 -44.71 0.54
C CYS A 561 17.28 -43.63 0.15
N TYR A 562 17.24 -43.23 -1.13
CA TYR A 562 16.27 -42.28 -1.67
C TYR A 562 14.80 -42.78 -1.57
N HIS A 563 14.56 -44.09 -1.49
CA HIS A 563 13.20 -44.61 -1.22
C HIS A 563 12.71 -44.26 0.18
N GLN A 564 13.58 -44.42 1.19
CA GLN A 564 13.28 -44.04 2.57
C GLN A 564 13.17 -42.52 2.70
N TYR A 565 14.03 -41.77 2.01
CA TYR A 565 13.94 -40.31 1.93
C TYR A 565 12.59 -39.84 1.36
N ALA A 566 12.12 -40.46 0.28
CA ALA A 566 10.84 -40.13 -0.34
C ALA A 566 9.64 -40.39 0.58
N SER A 567 9.75 -41.39 1.48
CA SER A 567 8.74 -41.67 2.51
C SER A 567 8.88 -40.82 3.78
N GLY A 568 9.94 -40.01 3.89
CA GLY A 568 10.24 -39.17 5.05
C GLY A 568 10.78 -39.95 6.26
N SER A 569 11.15 -41.21 6.09
CA SER A 569 11.62 -42.09 7.18
C SER A 569 13.14 -42.18 7.29
N PHE A 570 13.89 -41.49 6.43
CA PHE A 570 15.35 -41.57 6.41
C PHE A 570 15.97 -40.61 7.44
N THR A 571 16.81 -41.14 8.32
CA THR A 571 17.56 -40.33 9.29
C THR A 571 19.01 -40.29 8.88
N PHE A 572 19.55 -39.08 8.67
CA PHE A 572 20.97 -38.86 8.46
C PHE A 572 21.67 -39.05 9.80
N ASP A 573 22.32 -40.21 9.99
CA ASP A 573 23.03 -40.51 11.22
C ASP A 573 24.48 -40.04 11.10
N HIS A 574 24.82 -38.94 11.77
CA HIS A 574 26.18 -38.37 11.72
C HIS A 574 27.25 -39.23 12.41
N SER A 575 26.87 -40.42 12.90
CA SER A 575 27.72 -41.32 13.68
C SER A 575 28.14 -42.60 12.93
N SER A 576 27.68 -42.81 11.69
CA SER A 576 27.89 -44.07 10.94
C SER A 576 28.39 -43.92 9.49
N TRP A 577 28.99 -42.78 9.13
CA TRP A 577 29.47 -42.51 7.75
C TRP A 577 30.81 -41.78 7.73
#